data_AF-A0AAV8X471-F1
#
_entry.id   AF-A0AAV8X471-F1
#
_cell.length_a   1.000
_cell.length_b   1.000
_cell.length_c   1.000
_cell.angle_alpha   90.00
_cell.angle_beta   90.00
_cell.angle_gamma   90.00
#
_symmetry.space_group_name_H-M   'P 1'
#
loop_
_entity.id
_entity.type
_entity.pdbx_description
1 polymer ?
#
loop_
_entity_poly.entity_id
_entity_poly.type
_entity_poly.pdbx_seq_one_letter_code
_entity_poly.pdbx_strand_id
1 'polypeptide(L)'
;FGLYGNSIFKGNWPQVVIDRIAERSLLEGFPESRLPVFSAEEIDYIKGTYDFLALNHYGTHMVNATTEAVIGDPSYAADISVVPWGLRNLLVWLKNTYGDIEIIITENGLSDRSGTLDDYHRVAYFQTYLSACLDAIYEDGVNLSTYVAWSIIDDWEWTGGFV
;
A
#
# COMPACT_ATOMS: atom_id res chain seq x y z
N PHE A 1 -0.78 -1.11 -4.43
CA PHE A 1 0.67 -1.00 -4.66
C PHE A 1 1.06 -1.13 -6.14
N GLY A 2 0.77 -2.26 -6.79
CA GLY A 2 1.27 -2.55 -8.15
C GLY A 2 0.92 -1.53 -9.24
N LEU A 3 -0.17 -0.75 -9.09
CA LEU A 3 -0.52 0.32 -10.03
C LEU A 3 0.61 1.35 -10.18
N TYR A 4 1.26 1.74 -9.09
CA TYR A 4 2.40 2.66 -9.13
C TYR A 4 3.74 1.93 -9.18
N GLY A 5 3.91 0.91 -8.34
CA GLY A 5 5.20 0.24 -8.21
C GLY A 5 5.62 -0.52 -9.48
N ASN A 6 4.69 -1.10 -10.24
CA ASN A 6 5.09 -1.96 -11.35
C ASN A 6 5.80 -1.21 -12.48
N SER A 7 5.38 0.02 -12.80
CA SER A 7 6.03 0.81 -13.85
C SER A 7 7.47 1.17 -13.48
N ILE A 8 7.71 1.49 -12.22
CA ILE A 8 9.03 1.84 -11.68
C ILE A 8 9.93 0.60 -11.56
N PHE A 9 9.44 -0.50 -10.97
CA PHE A 9 10.28 -1.66 -10.65
C PHE A 9 10.39 -2.69 -11.79
N LYS A 10 9.33 -2.90 -12.56
CA LYS A 10 9.26 -3.92 -13.62
C LYS A 10 9.09 -3.35 -15.03
N GLY A 11 8.64 -2.10 -15.13
CA GLY A 11 8.23 -1.47 -16.38
C GLY A 11 6.74 -1.71 -16.66
N ASN A 12 6.09 -0.70 -17.22
CA ASN A 12 4.68 -0.69 -17.63
C ASN A 12 3.67 -0.94 -16.48
N TRP A 13 2.38 -0.87 -16.79
CA TRP A 13 1.32 -1.26 -15.85
C TRP A 13 1.33 -2.78 -15.60
N PRO A 14 0.79 -3.25 -14.45
CA PRO A 14 0.55 -4.68 -14.26
C PRO A 14 -0.40 -5.21 -15.35
N GLN A 15 -0.10 -6.38 -15.92
CA GLN A 15 -0.90 -6.96 -17.01
C GLN A 15 -2.38 -7.11 -16.63
N VAL A 16 -2.67 -7.55 -15.40
CA VAL A 16 -4.05 -7.67 -14.88
C VAL A 16 -4.81 -6.34 -14.90
N VAL A 17 -4.13 -5.21 -14.71
CA VAL A 17 -4.76 -3.87 -14.76
C VAL A 17 -5.04 -3.48 -16.21
N ILE A 18 -4.10 -3.74 -17.12
CA ILE A 18 -4.26 -3.48 -18.56
C ILE A 18 -5.48 -4.25 -19.09
N ASP A 19 -5.49 -5.56 -18.88
CA ASP A 19 -6.54 -6.45 -19.40
C ASP A 19 -7.91 -6.07 -18.83
N ARG A 20 -7.95 -5.83 -17.51
CA ARG A 20 -9.19 -5.52 -16.81
C ARG A 20 -9.81 -4.20 -17.25
N ILE A 21 -9.01 -3.14 -17.35
CA ILE A 21 -9.52 -1.82 -17.74
C ILE A 21 -9.91 -1.84 -19.23
N ALA A 22 -9.16 -2.53 -20.08
CA ALA A 22 -9.52 -2.68 -21.49
C ALA A 22 -10.87 -3.41 -21.65
N GLU A 23 -11.05 -4.54 -20.98
CA GLU A 23 -12.31 -5.30 -20.97
C GLU A 23 -13.48 -4.44 -20.51
N ARG A 24 -13.34 -3.76 -19.37
CA ARG A 24 -14.39 -2.88 -18.83
C ARG A 24 -14.70 -1.70 -19.74
N SER A 25 -13.68 -1.09 -20.36
CA SER A 25 -13.87 0.03 -21.28
C SER A 25 -14.64 -0.41 -22.53
N LEU A 26 -14.34 -1.58 -23.08
CA LEU A 26 -15.08 -2.17 -24.19
C LEU A 26 -16.56 -2.42 -23.83
N LEU A 27 -16.82 -3.02 -22.67
CA LEU A 27 -18.19 -3.30 -22.19
C LEU A 27 -18.99 -2.02 -21.92
N GLU A 28 -18.32 -0.93 -21.54
CA GLU A 28 -18.92 0.40 -21.35
C GLU A 28 -19.07 1.19 -22.66
N GLY A 29 -18.67 0.61 -23.80
CA GLY A 29 -18.83 1.22 -25.12
C GLY A 29 -17.77 2.28 -25.48
N PHE A 30 -16.65 2.33 -24.75
CA PHE A 30 -15.54 3.19 -25.12
C PHE A 30 -14.84 2.65 -26.38
N PRO A 31 -14.41 3.54 -27.29
CA PRO A 31 -13.69 3.13 -28.51
C PRO A 31 -12.27 2.61 -28.23
N GLU A 32 -11.72 2.91 -27.05
CA GLU A 32 -10.39 2.51 -26.61
C GLU A 32 -10.34 2.31 -25.09
N SER A 33 -9.25 1.75 -24.59
CA SER A 33 -9.04 1.58 -23.15
C SER A 33 -8.93 2.94 -22.46
N ARG A 34 -9.60 3.09 -21.31
CA ARG A 34 -9.43 4.28 -20.45
C ARG A 34 -8.07 4.34 -19.75
N LEU A 35 -7.32 3.23 -19.72
CA LEU A 35 -5.97 3.22 -19.16
C LEU A 35 -4.98 3.78 -20.20
N PRO A 36 -4.27 4.88 -19.91
CA PRO A 36 -3.23 5.39 -20.79
C PRO A 36 -2.15 4.35 -21.07
N VAL A 37 -1.65 4.31 -22.30
CA VAL A 37 -0.62 3.35 -22.72
C VAL A 37 0.74 4.03 -22.71
N PHE A 38 1.73 3.39 -22.09
CA PHE A 38 3.12 3.82 -22.22
C PHE A 38 3.71 3.34 -23.55
N SER A 39 4.42 4.24 -24.21
CA SER A 39 5.35 3.88 -25.29
C SER A 39 6.53 3.06 -24.74
N ALA A 40 7.26 2.39 -25.64
CA ALA A 40 8.46 1.65 -25.26
C ALA A 40 9.55 2.57 -24.66
N GLU A 41 9.66 3.80 -25.16
CA GLU A 41 10.59 4.80 -24.66
C GLU A 41 10.24 5.25 -23.23
N GLU A 42 8.95 5.49 -22.95
CA GLU A 42 8.50 5.85 -21.59
C GLU A 42 8.69 4.69 -20.60
N ILE A 43 8.45 3.45 -21.03
CA ILE A 43 8.71 2.27 -20.18
C ILE A 43 10.19 2.19 -19.81
N ASP A 44 11.09 2.37 -20.78
CA ASP A 44 12.53 2.34 -20.55
C ASP A 44 12.99 3.50 -19.67
N TYR A 45 12.42 4.69 -19.87
CA TYR A 45 12.73 5.88 -19.09
C TYR A 45 12.32 5.78 -17.62
N ILE A 46 11.17 5.18 -17.32
CA ILE A 46 10.62 5.08 -15.95
C ILE A 46 11.17 3.87 -15.20
N LYS A 47 11.45 2.77 -15.90
CA LYS A 47 11.90 1.55 -15.25
C LYS A 47 13.27 1.76 -14.61
N GLY A 48 13.38 1.46 -13.32
CA GLY A 48 14.62 1.61 -12.56
C GLY A 48 14.81 2.99 -11.93
N THR A 49 13.83 3.90 -12.00
CA THR A 49 13.92 5.22 -11.37
C THR A 49 13.65 5.16 -9.86
N TYR A 50 14.44 4.38 -9.13
CA TYR A 50 14.34 4.25 -7.67
C TYR A 50 15.70 3.95 -7.05
N ASP A 51 15.91 4.43 -5.83
CA ASP A 51 17.05 4.06 -4.98
C ASP A 51 16.62 3.09 -3.87
N PHE A 52 15.41 3.29 -3.34
CA PHE A 52 14.74 2.46 -2.33
C PHE A 52 13.22 2.49 -2.53
N LEU A 53 12.49 1.66 -1.80
CA LEU A 53 11.03 1.59 -1.80
C LEU A 53 10.47 2.22 -0.51
N ALA A 54 9.75 3.33 -0.66
CA ALA A 54 9.02 3.96 0.45
C ALA A 54 7.59 3.39 0.58
N LEU A 55 7.21 3.01 1.80
CA LEU A 55 5.94 2.38 2.11
C LEU A 55 5.23 3.12 3.26
N ASN A 56 3.99 3.51 3.00
CA ASN A 56 3.03 3.86 4.04
C ASN A 56 2.10 2.66 4.26
N HIS A 57 1.92 2.23 5.51
CA HIS A 57 1.02 1.14 5.86
C HIS A 57 0.25 1.49 7.14
N TYR A 58 -1.06 1.22 7.18
CA TYR A 58 -1.89 1.48 8.37
C TYR A 58 -2.75 0.29 8.81
N GLY A 59 -3.22 -0.53 7.86
CA GLY A 59 -4.08 -1.67 8.14
C GLY A 59 -4.15 -2.66 6.97
N THR A 60 -4.98 -3.68 7.12
CA THR A 60 -5.16 -4.72 6.09
C THR A 60 -6.63 -5.05 5.92
N HIS A 61 -6.99 -5.47 4.72
CA HIS A 61 -8.33 -5.88 4.34
C HIS A 61 -8.33 -7.35 3.92
N MET A 62 -9.37 -8.08 4.34
CA MET A 62 -9.67 -9.39 3.75
C MET A 62 -10.49 -9.16 2.49
N VAL A 63 -10.04 -9.73 1.36
CA VAL A 63 -10.75 -9.67 0.09
C VAL A 63 -11.22 -11.06 -0.32
N ASN A 64 -12.38 -11.14 -0.96
CA ASN A 64 -12.91 -12.37 -1.53
C ASN A 64 -13.22 -12.19 -3.02
N ALA A 65 -13.38 -13.30 -3.74
CA ALA A 65 -13.95 -13.26 -5.07
C ALA A 65 -15.42 -12.86 -4.94
N THR A 66 -15.79 -11.73 -5.53
CA THR A 66 -17.16 -11.26 -5.64
C THR A 66 -17.60 -11.25 -7.10
N THR A 67 -18.90 -11.37 -7.34
CA THR A 67 -19.46 -10.95 -8.63
C THR A 67 -19.13 -9.49 -8.86
N GLU A 68 -18.94 -9.11 -10.12
CA GLU A 68 -18.59 -7.75 -10.51
C GLU A 68 -19.44 -6.70 -9.80
N ALA A 69 -18.78 -5.68 -9.24
CA ALA A 69 -19.48 -4.58 -8.59
C ALA A 69 -20.44 -3.93 -9.59
N VAL A 70 -21.68 -3.70 -9.13
CA VAL A 70 -22.59 -2.76 -9.79
C VAL A 70 -21.90 -1.39 -9.74
N ILE A 71 -21.92 -0.64 -10.84
CA ILE A 71 -21.32 0.69 -10.90
C ILE A 71 -21.92 1.54 -9.76
N GLY A 72 -21.11 1.87 -8.76
CA GLY A 72 -21.54 2.43 -7.49
C GLY A 72 -20.39 2.48 -6.47
N ASP A 73 -20.64 3.12 -5.32
CA ASP A 73 -19.56 3.66 -4.49
C ASP A 73 -19.11 2.71 -3.37
N PRO A 74 -17.85 2.21 -3.39
CA PRO A 74 -17.25 1.48 -2.27
C PRO A 74 -16.77 2.44 -1.16
N SER A 75 -16.89 2.03 0.10
CA SER A 75 -16.49 2.87 1.26
C SER A 75 -15.22 2.36 1.94
N TYR A 76 -14.13 3.11 1.82
CA TYR A 76 -12.84 2.85 2.47
C TYR A 76 -12.93 2.78 4.01
N ALA A 77 -13.83 3.56 4.61
CA ALA A 77 -13.92 3.71 6.06
C ALA A 77 -14.54 2.50 6.79
N ALA A 78 -15.27 1.64 6.08
CA ALA A 78 -15.94 0.48 6.68
C ALA A 78 -15.00 -0.72 6.89
N ASP A 79 -13.85 -0.73 6.23
CA ASP A 79 -13.11 -1.97 5.98
C ASP A 79 -11.72 -2.02 6.64
N ILE A 80 -11.23 -0.94 7.25
CA ILE A 80 -9.88 -0.89 7.81
C ILE A 80 -9.79 -1.59 9.18
N SER A 81 -8.88 -2.56 9.30
CA SER A 81 -8.60 -3.26 10.56
C SER A 81 -7.11 -3.18 10.93
N VAL A 82 -6.82 -3.20 12.23
CA VAL A 82 -5.47 -3.29 12.78
C VAL A 82 -4.97 -4.73 12.64
N VAL A 83 -4.02 -4.97 11.72
CA VAL A 83 -3.58 -6.31 11.35
C VAL A 83 -2.05 -6.34 11.19
N PRO A 84 -1.29 -6.50 12.28
CA PRO A 84 0.18 -6.42 12.26
C PRO A 84 0.85 -7.48 11.36
N TRP A 85 0.33 -8.71 11.34
CA TRP A 85 0.81 -9.75 10.43
C TRP A 85 0.60 -9.41 8.95
N GLY A 86 -0.34 -8.50 8.66
CA GLY A 86 -0.56 -7.96 7.32
C GLY A 86 0.63 -7.16 6.81
N LEU A 87 1.29 -6.39 7.69
CA LEU A 87 2.51 -5.67 7.33
C LEU A 87 3.65 -6.62 7.00
N ARG A 88 3.89 -7.65 7.84
CA ARG A 88 4.90 -8.69 7.55
C ARG A 88 4.65 -9.35 6.19
N ASN A 89 3.42 -9.77 5.94
CA ASN A 89 3.04 -10.38 4.66
C ASN A 89 3.25 -9.43 3.48
N LEU A 90 2.96 -8.14 3.63
CA LEU A 90 3.20 -7.15 2.59
C LEU A 90 4.70 -6.99 2.31
N LEU A 91 5.53 -6.89 3.34
CA LEU A 91 6.98 -6.77 3.20
C LEU A 91 7.59 -7.97 2.48
N VAL A 92 7.17 -9.19 2.84
CA VAL A 92 7.57 -10.43 2.14
C VAL A 92 7.08 -10.43 0.69
N TRP A 93 5.85 -9.99 0.44
CA TRP A 93 5.31 -9.87 -0.92
C TRP A 93 6.11 -8.88 -1.77
N LEU A 94 6.49 -7.72 -1.21
CA LEU A 94 7.29 -6.71 -1.88
C LEU A 94 8.67 -7.27 -2.27
N LYS A 95 9.36 -7.91 -1.34
CA LYS A 95 10.64 -8.60 -1.60
C LYS A 95 10.51 -9.62 -2.73
N ASN A 96 9.52 -10.51 -2.64
CA ASN A 96 9.33 -11.57 -3.64
C ASN A 96 8.90 -11.02 -5.00
N THR A 97 8.19 -9.88 -5.02
CA THR A 97 7.67 -9.29 -6.25
C THR A 97 8.73 -8.45 -6.96
N TYR A 98 9.45 -7.61 -6.23
CA TYR A 98 10.34 -6.59 -6.80
C TYR A 98 11.83 -6.89 -6.62
N GLY A 99 12.17 -7.92 -5.86
CA GLY A 99 13.55 -8.28 -5.54
C GLY A 99 13.98 -7.73 -4.18
N ASP A 100 15.25 -7.94 -3.86
CA ASP A 100 15.85 -7.50 -2.60
C ASP A 100 16.20 -6.00 -2.63
N ILE A 101 15.16 -5.17 -2.66
CA ILE A 101 15.24 -3.71 -2.64
C ILE A 101 15.19 -3.25 -1.19
N GLU A 102 15.95 -2.20 -0.85
CA GLU A 102 15.80 -1.52 0.43
C GLU A 102 14.38 -0.98 0.57
N ILE A 103 13.70 -1.35 1.67
CA ILE A 103 12.38 -0.86 2.03
C ILE A 103 12.54 0.10 3.21
N ILE A 104 11.85 1.23 3.14
CA ILE A 104 11.64 2.13 4.27
C ILE A 104 10.15 2.29 4.53
N ILE A 105 9.75 2.17 5.79
CA ILE A 105 8.39 2.52 6.22
C ILE A 105 8.40 4.01 6.53
N THR A 106 7.77 4.81 5.68
CA THR A 106 7.68 6.27 5.81
C THR A 106 6.49 6.70 6.66
N GLU A 107 5.47 5.85 6.80
CA GLU A 107 4.37 6.09 7.73
C GLU A 107 3.78 4.77 8.26
N ASN A 108 3.59 4.69 9.57
CA ASN A 108 2.73 3.73 10.24
C ASN A 108 2.21 4.33 11.56
N GLY A 109 0.92 4.17 11.86
CA GLY A 109 0.30 4.81 13.02
C GLY A 109 -1.14 4.39 13.27
N LEU A 110 -1.66 4.82 14.40
CA LEU A 110 -3.05 4.62 14.79
C LEU A 110 -3.62 5.92 15.36
N SER A 111 -4.70 6.42 14.76
CA SER A 111 -5.42 7.59 15.25
C SER A 111 -6.16 7.28 16.55
N ASP A 112 -6.16 8.23 17.49
CA ASP A 112 -7.01 8.21 18.68
C ASP A 112 -7.72 9.56 18.82
N ARG A 113 -9.05 9.54 19.03
CA ARG A 113 -9.86 10.74 19.24
C ARG A 113 -10.36 10.89 20.67
N SER A 114 -9.87 10.04 21.58
CA SER A 114 -10.24 10.10 22.99
C SER A 114 -9.75 11.39 23.66
N GLY A 115 -8.68 12.01 23.13
CA GLY A 115 -8.02 13.18 23.70
C GLY A 115 -7.30 12.90 25.03
N THR A 116 -7.09 11.62 25.36
CA THR A 116 -6.36 11.21 26.57
C THR A 116 -4.86 11.04 26.29
N LEU A 117 -4.05 11.28 27.32
CA LEU A 117 -2.64 10.93 27.30
C LEU A 117 -2.40 9.44 27.61
N ASP A 118 -3.39 8.75 28.15
CA ASP A 118 -3.34 7.32 28.49
C ASP A 118 -3.74 6.44 27.29
N ASP A 119 -2.93 6.45 26.23
CA ASP A 119 -3.19 5.86 24.91
C ASP A 119 -2.63 4.43 24.75
N TYR A 120 -2.79 3.57 25.76
CA TYR A 120 -2.20 2.22 25.79
C TYR A 120 -2.52 1.33 24.57
N HIS A 121 -3.64 1.59 23.90
CA HIS A 121 -4.00 0.89 22.66
C HIS A 121 -3.08 1.27 21.48
N ARG A 122 -2.64 2.53 21.40
CA ARG A 122 -1.64 3.01 20.42
C ARG A 122 -0.26 2.46 20.75
N VAL A 123 0.09 2.35 22.04
CA VAL A 123 1.30 1.63 22.48
C VAL A 123 1.27 0.17 22.02
N ALA A 124 0.18 -0.55 22.26
CA ALA A 124 0.03 -1.95 21.83
C ALA A 124 0.08 -2.10 20.30
N TYR A 125 -0.51 -1.17 19.56
CA TYR A 125 -0.39 -1.09 18.11
C TYR A 125 1.08 -1.07 17.67
N PHE A 126 1.85 -0.09 18.16
CA PHE A 126 3.26 0.04 17.78
C PHE A 126 4.09 -1.18 18.19
N GLN A 127 3.87 -1.74 19.38
CA GLN A 127 4.57 -2.96 19.81
C GLN A 127 4.35 -4.12 18.83
N THR A 128 3.10 -4.33 18.40
CA THR A 128 2.79 -5.44 17.49
C THR A 128 3.30 -5.22 16.06
N TYR A 129 3.23 -3.98 15.54
CA TYR A 129 3.75 -3.65 14.21
C TYR A 129 5.28 -3.67 14.15
N LEU A 130 5.96 -3.16 15.17
CA LEU A 130 7.42 -3.24 15.26
C LEU A 130 7.89 -4.70 15.42
N SER A 131 7.17 -5.53 16.18
CA SER A 131 7.45 -6.97 16.24
C SER A 131 7.34 -7.62 14.87
N ALA A 132 6.28 -7.32 14.11
CA ALA A 132 6.10 -7.83 12.75
C ALA A 132 7.22 -7.35 11.78
N CYS A 133 7.73 -6.13 11.95
CA CYS A 133 8.89 -5.64 11.23
C CYS A 133 10.16 -6.42 11.56
N LEU A 134 10.41 -6.67 12.85
CA LEU A 134 11.57 -7.44 13.31
C LEU A 134 11.51 -8.87 12.76
N ASP A 135 10.34 -9.51 12.80
CA ASP A 135 10.15 -10.82 12.21
C ASP A 135 10.44 -10.81 10.70
N ALA A 136 9.94 -9.81 9.96
CA ALA A 136 10.22 -9.67 8.53
C ALA A 136 11.73 -9.54 8.25
N ILE A 137 12.46 -8.82 9.09
CA ILE A 137 13.92 -8.64 8.97
C ILE A 137 14.65 -9.96 9.30
N TYR A 138 14.40 -10.55 10.46
CA TYR A 138 15.22 -11.64 11.00
C TYR A 138 14.78 -13.03 10.54
N GLU A 139 13.50 -13.24 10.30
CA GLU A 139 12.96 -14.54 9.88
C GLU A 139 12.79 -14.64 8.36
N ASP A 140 12.34 -13.56 7.72
CA ASP A 140 12.05 -13.57 6.27
C ASP A 140 13.16 -12.90 5.43
N GLY A 141 14.15 -12.30 6.08
CA GLY A 141 15.31 -11.65 5.45
C GLY A 141 14.94 -10.45 4.59
N VAL A 142 13.90 -9.70 4.95
CA VAL A 142 13.51 -8.46 4.25
C VAL A 142 14.54 -7.37 4.55
N ASN A 143 15.03 -6.69 3.51
CA ASN A 143 15.88 -5.50 3.64
C ASN A 143 15.06 -4.26 4.05
N LEU A 144 14.56 -4.26 5.29
CA LEU A 144 13.86 -3.13 5.90
C LEU A 144 14.84 -2.34 6.78
N SER A 145 15.13 -1.10 6.39
CA SER A 145 16.18 -0.30 7.06
C SER A 145 15.63 0.79 7.98
N THR A 146 14.41 1.27 7.73
CA THR A 146 13.86 2.46 8.39
C THR A 146 12.38 2.31 8.72
N TYR A 147 11.97 2.85 9.86
CA TYR A 147 10.58 2.93 10.31
C TYR A 147 10.29 4.33 10.85
N VAL A 148 9.28 5.00 10.30
CA VAL A 148 8.84 6.34 10.68
C VAL A 148 7.41 6.26 11.20
N ALA A 149 7.24 6.59 12.49
CA ALA A 149 5.93 6.64 13.12
C ALA A 149 5.15 7.85 12.61
N TRP A 150 3.92 7.61 12.18
CA TRP A 150 2.95 8.68 11.90
C TRP A 150 2.03 8.83 13.12
N SER A 151 2.00 9.98 13.79
CA SER A 151 2.77 11.21 13.58
C SER A 151 3.62 11.54 14.82
N ILE A 152 4.53 12.50 14.67
CA ILE A 152 5.33 13.01 15.79
C ILE A 152 4.47 13.81 16.79
N ILE A 153 3.42 14.47 16.30
CA ILE A 153 2.47 15.29 17.05
C ILE A 153 1.09 15.15 16.43
N ASP A 154 0.06 15.34 17.24
CA ASP A 154 -1.32 15.57 16.79
C ASP A 154 -1.35 16.67 15.71
N ASP A 155 -2.15 16.49 14.67
CA ASP A 155 -2.14 17.34 13.48
C ASP A 155 -3.53 17.53 12.85
N TRP A 156 -3.55 18.06 11.62
CA TRP A 156 -4.76 18.19 10.81
C TRP A 156 -4.87 17.02 9.83
N GLU A 157 -5.63 16.00 10.22
CA GLU A 157 -5.86 14.75 9.47
C GLU A 157 -6.89 14.97 8.35
N TRP A 158 -6.58 15.86 7.40
CA TRP A 158 -7.36 16.08 6.18
C TRP A 158 -8.85 16.37 6.44
N THR A 159 -9.75 15.54 5.91
CA THR A 159 -11.20 15.62 6.12
C THR A 159 -11.62 15.18 7.52
N GLY A 160 -10.72 14.53 8.26
CA GLY A 160 -10.86 14.18 9.67
C GLY A 160 -10.64 15.33 10.64
N GLY A 161 -10.15 16.50 10.17
CA GLY A 161 -9.89 17.67 11.00
C GLY A 161 -8.76 17.43 12.01
N PHE A 162 -8.78 18.15 13.13
CA PHE A 162 -7.77 17.96 14.17
C PHE A 162 -7.94 16.59 14.87
N VAL A 163 -6.83 15.87 14.98
CA VAL A 163 -6.70 14.58 15.67
C VAL A 163 -5.48 14.63 16.55
#